data_AF-A0A661P2U4-F1
#
_entry.id   AF-A0A661P2U4-F1
#
_cell.length_a   1.000
_cell.length_b   1.000
_cell.length_c   1.000
_cell.angle_alpha   90.00
_cell.angle_beta   90.00
_cell.angle_gamma   90.00
#
_symmetry.space_group_name_H-M   'P 1'
#
loop_
_entity.id
_entity.type
_entity.pdbx_description
1 polymer ?
#
loop_
_entity_poly.entity_id
_entity_poly.type
_entity_poly.pdbx_seq_one_letter_code
_entity_poly.pdbx_strand_id
1 'polypeptide(L)'
;MLPVRYSHAYDGEESQFVSDLYYADIYNGDESFSSWDTNGNGIYGEYEYHGKTDDVDLYPDVYVGRLACNSKDELDAVINKIIEYENNAYMQEWTDRVVVCGGDSHNDNEGIFEGEQIKNTSSFYLRKNYFDITRLYMSLDTLSKNSIIEEFNRGELLYNFAGHGNRLSWATHPPKKFNTWIGFSVADLYSIKNGDKLPIVILNACETGQFDKGTTLAWSLVSASSKGSIATFAATALSWEYIGSYCDKGLSGYMDVLFCKHFKKGAFLGDTFYSAKEEYIKTTPQKDEHDYKVIEEWELFGDPTLIIGGYGGGQNNPTVSIKFPYEGYIYIAGKAIMPSRHARTIVIGKINVNVSAYNVNKVEFYFDNELKFVDDEPPYSWTCDEKAFFAHQIKVIGYGNESSAEDTLNLLIFNI
;
A
#
# COMPACT_ATOMS: atom_id res chain seq x y z
N MET A 1 10.87 22.49 -3.73
CA MET A 1 11.20 21.17 -3.17
C MET A 1 10.35 20.96 -1.93
N LEU A 2 9.68 19.81 -1.81
CA LEU A 2 9.02 19.42 -0.57
C LEU A 2 10.11 19.11 0.47
N PRO A 3 10.11 19.74 1.65
CA PRO A 3 11.17 19.54 2.64
C PRO A 3 11.21 18.09 3.14
N VAL A 4 12.33 17.72 3.75
CA VAL A 4 12.44 16.48 4.54
C VAL A 4 11.97 16.79 5.96
N ARG A 5 11.14 15.92 6.54
CA ARG A 5 10.80 15.95 7.96
C ARG A 5 11.31 14.68 8.63
N TYR A 6 11.90 14.83 9.81
CA TYR A 6 12.34 13.71 10.64
C TYR A 6 11.32 13.45 11.75
N SER A 7 10.93 12.19 11.91
CA SER A 7 10.18 11.67 13.05
C SER A 7 11.12 11.02 14.08
N HIS A 8 10.68 10.89 15.33
CA HIS A 8 11.51 10.50 16.48
C HIS A 8 10.87 9.37 17.32
N ALA A 9 10.54 8.25 16.68
CA ALA A 9 10.27 6.99 17.37
C ALA A 9 11.57 6.17 17.50
N TYR A 10 12.21 6.20 18.68
CA TYR A 10 13.51 5.54 18.89
C TYR A 10 13.35 4.04 19.11
N ASP A 11 13.73 3.25 18.11
CA ASP A 11 13.63 1.78 18.06
C ASP A 11 14.80 1.02 18.73
N GLY A 12 15.67 1.72 19.46
CA GLY A 12 16.90 1.15 20.02
C GLY A 12 18.13 1.29 19.11
N GLU A 13 17.96 1.51 17.80
CA GLU A 13 19.03 1.60 16.81
C GLU A 13 19.10 2.98 16.13
N GLU A 14 17.96 3.53 15.70
CA GLU A 14 17.83 4.80 14.98
C GLU A 14 17.03 5.83 15.78
N SER A 15 17.68 6.96 16.10
CA SER A 15 17.07 8.06 16.87
C SER A 15 16.12 8.96 16.09
N GLN A 16 16.18 8.94 14.76
CA GLN A 16 15.31 9.71 13.88
C GLN A 16 15.32 9.13 12.46
N PHE A 17 14.25 9.32 11.72
CA PHE A 17 14.12 8.88 10.33
C PHE A 17 13.15 9.75 9.55
N VAL A 18 13.18 9.70 8.21
CA VAL A 18 12.32 10.54 7.38
C VAL A 18 10.89 10.04 7.39
N SER A 19 9.92 10.95 7.55
CA SER A 19 8.51 10.62 7.41
C SER A 19 7.76 11.68 6.64
N ASP A 20 7.28 11.32 5.45
CA ASP A 20 6.30 12.12 4.72
C ASP A 20 4.89 12.03 5.30
N LEU A 21 4.62 11.16 6.29
CA LEU A 21 3.34 11.13 7.00
C LEU A 21 3.05 12.45 7.71
N TYR A 22 4.09 13.19 8.12
CA TYR A 22 3.96 14.57 8.62
C TYR A 22 3.21 15.51 7.67
N TYR A 23 3.30 15.31 6.36
CA TYR A 23 2.58 16.13 5.38
C TYR A 23 1.16 15.62 5.10
N ALA A 24 0.82 14.44 5.62
CA ALA A 24 -0.43 13.76 5.39
C ALA A 24 -1.37 13.81 6.61
N ASP A 25 -0.84 13.62 7.83
CA ASP A 25 -1.54 13.76 9.11
C ASP A 25 -1.49 15.24 9.54
N ILE A 26 -2.60 15.94 9.31
CA ILE A 26 -2.79 17.38 9.50
C ILE A 26 -3.78 17.65 10.64
N TYR A 27 -4.71 16.74 10.90
CA TYR A 27 -5.74 16.84 11.94
C TYR A 27 -5.81 15.57 12.77
N ASN A 28 -5.95 15.75 14.08
CA ASN A 28 -6.31 14.66 14.98
C ASN A 28 -7.80 14.29 14.79
N GLY A 29 -8.19 13.12 15.29
CA GLY A 29 -9.57 12.64 15.24
C GLY A 29 -10.64 13.52 15.92
N ASP A 30 -10.25 14.56 16.66
CA ASP A 30 -11.14 15.60 17.20
C ASP A 30 -11.19 16.90 16.37
N GLU A 31 -10.65 16.85 15.14
CA GLU A 31 -10.51 17.96 14.18
C GLU A 31 -9.54 19.07 14.64
N SER A 32 -8.77 18.86 15.72
CA SER A 32 -7.68 19.76 16.10
C SER A 32 -6.47 19.59 15.18
N PHE A 33 -5.72 20.67 14.94
CA PHE A 33 -4.52 20.62 14.11
C PHE A 33 -3.42 19.75 14.77
N SER A 34 -2.92 18.75 14.03
CA SER A 34 -1.79 17.91 14.40
C SER A 34 -0.48 18.61 14.04
N SER A 35 0.20 19.15 15.05
CA SER A 35 1.46 19.88 14.82
C SER A 35 2.68 18.98 14.66
N TRP A 36 2.53 17.70 15.04
CA TRP A 36 3.62 16.75 15.27
C TRP A 36 4.67 17.19 16.31
N ASP A 37 4.50 18.32 16.98
CA ASP A 37 5.38 18.86 18.04
C ASP A 37 4.50 19.43 19.15
N THR A 38 3.70 18.55 19.77
CA THR A 38 2.67 18.92 20.76
C THR A 38 3.28 19.57 22.00
N ASN A 39 4.56 19.29 22.27
CA ASN A 39 5.28 19.86 23.41
C ASN A 39 6.16 21.09 23.05
N GLY A 40 6.22 21.50 21.78
CA GLY A 40 6.87 22.72 21.31
C GLY A 40 8.40 22.72 21.48
N ASN A 41 9.03 21.55 21.47
CA ASN A 41 10.49 21.41 21.64
C ASN A 41 11.25 21.38 20.31
N GLY A 42 10.55 21.39 19.17
CA GLY A 42 11.14 21.33 17.82
C GLY A 42 11.62 19.94 17.39
N ILE A 43 11.21 18.90 18.13
CA ILE A 43 11.41 17.50 17.81
C ILE A 43 10.02 16.99 17.40
N TYR A 44 9.92 16.40 16.22
CA TYR A 44 8.63 16.07 15.62
C TYR A 44 8.38 14.56 15.69
N GLY A 45 7.14 14.16 15.95
CA GLY A 45 6.72 12.75 16.00
C GLY A 45 7.46 11.97 17.08
N GLU A 46 7.67 12.58 18.25
CA GLU A 46 8.33 11.89 19.37
C GLU A 46 7.42 10.75 19.88
N TYR A 47 7.97 9.54 20.00
CA TYR A 47 7.37 8.47 20.80
C TYR A 47 8.38 7.95 21.82
N GLU A 48 8.10 8.19 23.09
CA GLU A 48 8.99 7.94 24.24
C GLU A 48 10.43 8.45 24.07
N TYR A 49 10.65 9.38 23.14
CA TYR A 49 11.95 9.95 22.83
C TYR A 49 12.47 10.75 24.01
N HIS A 50 13.48 10.23 24.70
CA HIS A 50 13.95 10.77 25.98
C HIS A 50 12.82 10.96 27.02
N GLY A 51 11.81 10.09 26.99
CA GLY A 51 10.65 10.15 27.89
C GLY A 51 9.61 11.20 27.51
N LYS A 52 9.65 11.71 26.27
CA LYS A 52 8.61 12.59 25.71
C LYS A 52 7.88 11.91 24.57
N THR A 53 6.61 12.27 24.41
CA THR A 53 5.75 11.77 23.33
C THR A 53 4.92 12.93 22.81
N ASP A 54 4.82 13.06 21.50
CA ASP A 54 3.88 13.96 20.83
C ASP A 54 2.53 13.28 20.65
N ASP A 55 1.46 14.07 20.80
CA ASP A 55 0.11 13.61 20.53
C ASP A 55 -0.16 13.71 19.03
N VAL A 56 -0.01 12.58 18.34
CA VAL A 56 -0.27 12.37 16.91
C VAL A 56 -1.10 11.11 16.74
N ASP A 57 -2.20 11.16 16.00
CA ASP A 57 -3.05 9.99 15.81
C ASP A 57 -2.59 9.07 14.66
N LEU A 58 -1.65 9.56 13.84
CA LEU A 58 -1.04 8.90 12.69
C LEU A 58 -2.02 8.60 11.55
N TYR A 59 -3.26 9.10 11.63
CA TYR A 59 -4.25 8.96 10.57
C TYR A 59 -4.00 10.02 9.51
N PRO A 60 -3.68 9.62 8.28
CA PRO A 60 -3.48 10.59 7.23
C PRO A 60 -4.79 11.19 6.71
N ASP A 61 -4.83 12.51 6.58
CA ASP A 61 -5.95 13.27 5.99
C ASP A 61 -5.85 13.44 4.47
N VAL A 62 -4.63 13.46 3.93
CA VAL A 62 -4.36 13.63 2.50
C VAL A 62 -3.38 12.60 1.99
N TYR A 63 -3.56 12.17 0.74
CA TYR A 63 -2.64 11.23 0.10
C TYR A 63 -1.39 11.95 -0.40
N VAL A 64 -0.25 11.62 0.19
CA VAL A 64 1.07 12.13 -0.21
C VAL A 64 1.84 11.04 -0.94
N GLY A 65 2.43 11.41 -2.08
CA GLY A 65 3.45 10.64 -2.80
C GLY A 65 4.55 11.58 -3.29
N ARG A 66 5.76 11.03 -3.48
CA ARG A 66 6.97 11.80 -3.74
C ARG A 66 7.55 11.52 -5.11
N LEU A 67 7.66 12.57 -5.93
CA LEU A 67 8.51 12.60 -7.13
C LEU A 67 9.85 13.27 -6.77
N ALA A 68 10.82 12.49 -6.28
CA ALA A 68 12.10 12.99 -5.76
C ALA A 68 13.11 13.42 -6.85
N CYS A 69 12.64 14.08 -7.91
CA CYS A 69 13.45 14.47 -9.06
C CYS A 69 14.53 15.50 -8.65
N ASN A 70 15.77 15.29 -9.10
CA ASN A 70 16.88 16.21 -8.90
C ASN A 70 17.26 16.99 -10.18
N SER A 71 16.62 16.68 -11.31
CA SER A 71 16.86 17.33 -12.59
C SER A 71 15.59 17.42 -13.44
N LYS A 72 15.62 18.28 -14.45
CA LYS A 72 14.52 18.40 -15.41
C LYS A 72 14.34 17.14 -16.25
N ASP A 73 15.43 16.52 -16.71
CA ASP A 73 15.35 15.31 -17.53
C ASP A 73 14.73 14.14 -16.77
N GLU A 74 15.03 14.02 -15.47
CA GLU A 74 14.41 13.04 -14.58
C GLU A 74 12.92 13.30 -14.39
N LEU A 75 12.54 14.57 -14.18
CA LEU A 75 11.14 14.97 -14.08
C LEU A 75 10.36 14.66 -15.38
N ASP A 76 10.93 15.04 -16.53
CA ASP A 76 10.33 14.78 -17.84
C ASP A 76 10.16 13.26 -18.06
N ALA A 77 11.15 12.44 -17.68
CA ALA A 77 11.08 10.99 -17.78
C ALA A 77 9.96 10.40 -16.91
N VAL A 78 9.84 10.84 -15.65
CA VAL A 78 8.80 10.38 -14.72
C VAL A 78 7.41 10.80 -15.19
N ILE A 79 7.23 12.06 -15.59
CA ILE A 79 5.94 12.56 -16.10
C ILE A 79 5.50 11.78 -17.35
N ASN A 80 6.41 11.54 -18.29
CA ASN A 80 6.09 10.76 -19.49
C ASN A 80 5.64 9.34 -19.14
N LYS A 81 6.27 8.70 -18.14
CA LYS A 81 5.85 7.38 -17.66
C LYS A 81 4.45 7.40 -17.03
N ILE A 82 4.13 8.42 -16.24
CA ILE A 82 2.79 8.60 -15.65
C ILE A 82 1.75 8.76 -16.75
N ILE A 83 1.95 9.69 -17.68
CA ILE A 83 1.02 9.93 -18.79
C ILE A 83 0.83 8.66 -19.63
N GLU A 84 1.92 7.94 -19.95
CA GLU A 84 1.86 6.70 -20.73
C GLU A 84 1.08 5.60 -20.00
N TYR A 85 1.42 5.35 -18.73
CA TYR A 85 0.74 4.34 -17.91
C TYR A 85 -0.75 4.65 -17.79
N GLU A 86 -1.10 5.89 -17.44
CA GLU A 86 -2.49 6.28 -17.21
C GLU A 86 -3.36 6.18 -18.46
N ASN A 87 -2.81 6.48 -19.64
CA ASN A 87 -3.55 6.43 -20.89
C ASN A 87 -3.59 5.04 -21.53
N ASN A 88 -2.55 4.21 -21.35
CA ASN A 88 -2.37 3.00 -22.16
C ASN A 88 -2.31 1.68 -21.37
N ALA A 89 -2.19 1.70 -20.03
CA ALA A 89 -2.11 0.46 -19.24
C ALA A 89 -3.46 -0.29 -19.13
N TYR A 90 -4.58 0.41 -19.30
CA TYR A 90 -5.91 -0.16 -19.10
C TYR A 90 -6.19 -1.39 -19.98
N MET A 91 -6.64 -2.47 -19.34
CA MET A 91 -6.91 -3.78 -19.96
C MET A 91 -5.72 -4.41 -20.70
N GLN A 92 -4.49 -3.97 -20.44
CA GLN A 92 -3.32 -4.63 -21.00
C GLN A 92 -3.05 -5.95 -20.26
N GLU A 93 -2.71 -7.02 -20.98
CA GLU A 93 -2.50 -8.36 -20.40
C GLU A 93 -1.46 -8.40 -19.26
N TRP A 94 -0.46 -7.51 -19.31
CA TRP A 94 0.56 -7.43 -18.26
C TRP A 94 0.03 -6.90 -16.92
N THR A 95 -1.13 -6.22 -16.94
CA THR A 95 -1.78 -5.69 -15.73
C THR A 95 -2.50 -6.76 -14.90
N ASP A 96 -2.62 -7.99 -15.41
CA ASP A 96 -3.18 -9.11 -14.65
C ASP A 96 -2.11 -9.89 -13.86
N ARG A 97 -0.83 -9.63 -14.15
CA ARG A 97 0.28 -10.41 -13.62
C ARG A 97 0.92 -9.73 -12.41
N VAL A 98 1.27 -10.54 -11.42
CA VAL A 98 1.93 -10.11 -10.19
C VAL A 98 3.06 -11.06 -9.85
N VAL A 99 4.19 -10.50 -9.43
CA VAL A 99 5.33 -11.26 -8.91
C VAL A 99 5.46 -11.03 -7.41
N VAL A 100 5.66 -12.12 -6.67
CA VAL A 100 6.02 -12.08 -5.26
C VAL A 100 7.37 -12.76 -5.05
N CYS A 101 8.27 -12.08 -4.32
CA CYS A 101 9.65 -12.48 -4.07
C CYS A 101 9.93 -12.61 -2.57
N GLY A 102 10.54 -13.72 -2.16
CA GLY A 102 10.90 -13.94 -0.76
C GLY A 102 11.81 -15.16 -0.56
N GLY A 103 12.42 -15.23 0.61
CA GLY A 103 13.24 -16.35 1.05
C GLY A 103 13.28 -16.44 2.57
N ASP A 104 14.36 -17.02 3.09
CA ASP A 104 14.62 -17.20 4.52
C ASP A 104 15.30 -15.93 5.05
N SER A 105 14.59 -15.09 5.81
CA SER A 105 15.10 -13.77 6.17
C SER A 105 15.85 -13.81 7.49
N HIS A 106 15.47 -14.68 8.43
CA HIS A 106 16.11 -14.72 9.74
C HIS A 106 16.55 -16.13 10.15
N ASN A 107 17.64 -16.19 10.91
CA ASN A 107 18.09 -17.44 11.49
C ASN A 107 17.27 -17.75 12.75
N ASP A 108 16.13 -18.41 12.55
CA ASP A 108 15.20 -18.76 13.61
C ASP A 108 15.18 -20.27 13.94
N ASN A 109 14.47 -20.64 15.01
CA ASN A 109 14.29 -22.03 15.41
C ASN A 109 12.98 -22.66 14.87
N GLU A 110 12.07 -21.87 14.32
CA GLU A 110 10.77 -22.32 13.81
C GLU A 110 10.88 -22.92 12.40
N GLY A 111 11.95 -22.59 11.66
CA GLY A 111 12.17 -22.99 10.28
C GLY A 111 11.20 -22.31 9.32
N ILE A 112 10.74 -21.11 9.66
CA ILE A 112 9.88 -20.30 8.81
C ILE A 112 10.74 -19.53 7.82
N PHE A 113 10.32 -19.48 6.56
CA PHE A 113 10.94 -18.59 5.57
C PHE A 113 10.09 -17.34 5.51
N GLU A 114 10.41 -16.34 6.34
CA GLU A 114 9.48 -15.24 6.66
C GLU A 114 9.05 -14.47 5.41
N GLY A 115 10.00 -14.18 4.52
CA GLY A 115 9.70 -13.52 3.25
C GLY A 115 8.68 -14.32 2.43
N GLU A 116 8.84 -15.65 2.35
CA GLU A 116 7.87 -16.51 1.65
C GLU A 116 6.53 -16.60 2.37
N GLN A 117 6.50 -16.60 3.71
CA GLN A 117 5.28 -16.62 4.50
C GLN A 117 4.46 -15.33 4.29
N ILE A 118 5.08 -14.16 4.40
CA ILE A 118 4.44 -12.87 4.11
C ILE A 118 3.91 -12.85 2.68
N LYS A 119 4.69 -13.34 1.71
CA LYS A 119 4.26 -13.39 0.30
C LYS A 119 3.12 -14.38 0.07
N ASN A 120 3.04 -15.47 0.83
CA ASN A 120 1.91 -16.40 0.76
C ASN A 120 0.60 -15.75 1.24
N THR A 121 0.64 -15.01 2.34
CA THR A 121 -0.53 -14.25 2.84
C THR A 121 -0.90 -13.12 1.89
N SER A 122 0.07 -12.38 1.37
CA SER A 122 -0.14 -11.35 0.34
C SER A 122 -0.80 -11.93 -0.93
N SER A 123 -0.29 -13.07 -1.40
CA SER A 123 -0.81 -13.80 -2.57
C SER A 123 -2.26 -14.26 -2.39
N PHE A 124 -2.67 -14.58 -1.16
CA PHE A 124 -4.06 -14.97 -0.88
C PHE A 124 -5.03 -13.83 -1.20
N TYR A 125 -4.71 -12.60 -0.79
CA TYR A 125 -5.53 -11.44 -1.09
C TYR A 125 -5.47 -11.04 -2.57
N LEU A 126 -4.29 -11.03 -3.16
CA LEU A 126 -4.13 -10.71 -4.59
C LEU A 126 -4.91 -11.67 -5.49
N ARG A 127 -4.96 -12.97 -5.15
CA ARG A 127 -5.77 -13.96 -5.90
C ARG A 127 -7.27 -13.72 -5.79
N LYS A 128 -7.75 -13.12 -4.69
CA LYS A 128 -9.16 -12.73 -4.58
C LYS A 128 -9.52 -11.60 -5.54
N ASN A 129 -8.53 -10.75 -5.85
CA ASN A 129 -8.64 -9.68 -6.85
C ASN A 129 -8.24 -10.15 -8.26
N TYR A 130 -8.27 -11.48 -8.50
CA TYR A 130 -8.11 -12.12 -9.80
C TYR A 130 -6.74 -11.94 -10.47
N PHE A 131 -5.68 -11.70 -9.70
CA PHE A 131 -4.31 -11.62 -10.22
C PHE A 131 -3.65 -12.98 -10.44
N ASP A 132 -2.88 -13.08 -11.52
CA ASP A 132 -2.01 -14.20 -11.84
C ASP A 132 -0.67 -14.07 -11.10
N ILE A 133 -0.43 -14.95 -10.13
CA ILE A 133 0.73 -14.84 -9.23
C ILE A 133 1.89 -15.74 -9.67
N THR A 134 3.01 -15.13 -10.04
CA THR A 134 4.33 -15.76 -10.14
C THR A 134 5.05 -15.69 -8.79
N ARG A 135 5.53 -16.82 -8.28
CA ARG A 135 6.32 -16.90 -7.05
C ARG A 135 7.79 -17.09 -7.40
N LEU A 136 8.62 -16.13 -7.04
CA LEU A 136 10.06 -16.27 -7.07
C LEU A 136 10.55 -16.49 -5.63
N TYR A 137 10.57 -17.76 -5.23
CA TYR A 137 10.92 -18.19 -3.88
C TYR A 137 12.24 -18.94 -3.88
N MET A 138 13.03 -18.74 -2.82
CA MET A 138 14.28 -19.47 -2.63
C MET A 138 14.05 -20.96 -2.38
N SER A 139 12.99 -21.32 -1.64
CA SER A 139 12.63 -22.72 -1.36
C SER A 139 12.19 -23.50 -2.59
N LEU A 140 11.71 -22.79 -3.62
CA LEU A 140 11.26 -23.34 -4.90
C LEU A 140 12.35 -23.34 -5.98
N ASP A 141 13.55 -22.84 -5.68
CA ASP A 141 14.65 -22.68 -6.65
C ASP A 141 14.24 -21.83 -7.88
N THR A 142 13.32 -20.88 -7.67
CA THR A 142 12.81 -19.98 -8.72
C THR A 142 13.36 -18.56 -8.58
N LEU A 143 13.90 -18.20 -7.41
CA LEU A 143 14.47 -16.89 -7.16
C LEU A 143 15.97 -16.85 -7.49
N SER A 144 16.33 -15.98 -8.42
CA SER A 144 17.68 -15.57 -8.75
C SER A 144 17.65 -14.14 -9.27
N LYS A 145 18.81 -13.47 -9.33
CA LYS A 145 18.91 -12.15 -9.99
C LYS A 145 18.36 -12.18 -11.43
N ASN A 146 18.67 -13.23 -12.18
CA ASN A 146 18.23 -13.35 -13.57
C ASN A 146 16.71 -13.53 -13.67
N SER A 147 16.11 -14.38 -12.84
CA SER A 147 14.65 -14.54 -12.85
C SER A 147 13.92 -13.28 -12.39
N ILE A 148 14.51 -12.49 -11.47
CA ILE A 148 13.98 -11.17 -11.13
C ILE A 148 13.93 -10.27 -12.38
N ILE A 149 15.05 -10.17 -13.10
CA ILE A 149 15.17 -9.34 -14.31
C ILE A 149 14.25 -9.85 -15.43
N GLU A 150 14.13 -11.17 -15.60
CA GLU A 150 13.28 -11.80 -16.62
C GLU A 150 11.81 -11.47 -16.40
N GLU A 151 11.29 -11.63 -15.18
CA GLU A 151 9.89 -11.28 -14.90
C GLU A 151 9.66 -9.76 -14.97
N PHE A 152 10.61 -8.93 -14.52
CA PHE A 152 10.49 -7.47 -14.71
C PHE A 152 10.32 -7.13 -16.20
N ASN A 153 11.16 -7.71 -17.06
CA ASN A 153 11.15 -7.48 -18.50
C ASN A 153 9.91 -8.04 -19.21
N ARG A 154 9.29 -9.07 -18.64
CA ARG A 154 8.01 -9.62 -19.11
C ARG A 154 6.87 -8.59 -18.96
N GLY A 155 6.91 -7.83 -17.87
CA GLY A 155 5.99 -6.75 -17.51
C GLY A 155 4.93 -7.21 -16.52
N GLU A 156 4.76 -6.51 -15.41
CA GLU A 156 3.94 -6.95 -14.28
C GLU A 156 3.18 -5.76 -13.72
N LEU A 157 1.99 -5.95 -13.14
CA LEU A 157 1.27 -4.87 -12.46
C LEU A 157 1.89 -4.57 -11.10
N LEU A 158 2.23 -5.61 -10.35
CA LEU A 158 2.81 -5.53 -9.02
C LEU A 158 4.03 -6.43 -8.92
N TYR A 159 5.09 -5.89 -8.34
CA TYR A 159 6.31 -6.62 -8.02
C TYR A 159 6.63 -6.44 -6.52
N ASN A 160 6.39 -7.47 -5.73
CA ASN A 160 6.42 -7.37 -4.28
C ASN A 160 7.56 -8.20 -3.67
N PHE A 161 8.49 -7.54 -2.98
CA PHE A 161 9.67 -8.11 -2.36
C PHE A 161 9.55 -8.11 -0.83
N ALA A 162 9.92 -9.20 -0.17
CA ALA A 162 10.14 -9.25 1.28
C ALA A 162 11.49 -9.88 1.63
N GLY A 163 12.33 -9.12 2.36
CA GLY A 163 13.66 -9.55 2.76
C GLY A 163 14.47 -8.39 3.35
N HIS A 164 15.80 -8.46 3.22
CA HIS A 164 16.71 -7.44 3.70
C HIS A 164 16.92 -6.33 2.68
N GLY A 165 17.31 -5.17 3.19
CA GLY A 165 17.54 -3.99 2.37
C GLY A 165 18.73 -3.17 2.85
N ASN A 166 19.22 -2.37 1.91
CA ASN A 166 19.89 -1.12 2.18
C ASN A 166 19.45 -0.14 1.09
N ARG A 167 19.93 1.10 1.17
CA ARG A 167 19.64 2.14 0.16
C ARG A 167 19.75 1.68 -1.29
N LEU A 168 20.70 0.83 -1.66
CA LEU A 168 21.00 0.52 -3.06
C LEU A 168 20.55 -0.88 -3.51
N SER A 169 20.03 -1.72 -2.61
CA SER A 169 19.71 -3.11 -2.94
C SER A 169 18.71 -3.77 -2.00
N TRP A 170 17.99 -4.74 -2.54
CA TRP A 170 17.19 -5.73 -1.80
C TRP A 170 17.84 -7.11 -1.93
N ALA A 171 17.78 -7.94 -0.88
CA ALA A 171 18.25 -9.33 -0.93
C ALA A 171 17.56 -10.23 0.10
N THR A 172 17.64 -11.55 -0.10
CA THR A 172 17.19 -12.57 0.84
C THR A 172 18.16 -13.75 0.85
N HIS A 173 17.96 -14.71 1.78
CA HIS A 173 18.76 -15.92 1.84
C HIS A 173 18.02 -17.17 1.32
N PRO A 174 18.77 -18.14 0.77
CA PRO A 174 18.27 -19.50 0.64
C PRO A 174 17.99 -20.13 2.01
N PRO A 175 17.10 -21.15 2.07
CA PRO A 175 16.81 -21.88 3.31
C PRO A 175 18.06 -22.27 4.09
N LYS A 176 18.17 -21.75 5.32
CA LYS A 176 19.24 -21.99 6.29
C LYS A 176 20.65 -21.63 5.80
N LYS A 177 20.77 -20.76 4.80
CA LYS A 177 22.05 -20.30 4.23
C LYS A 177 22.24 -18.79 4.39
N PHE A 178 22.22 -18.32 5.64
CA PHE A 178 22.27 -16.89 6.02
C PHE A 178 23.57 -16.14 5.64
N ASN A 179 24.60 -16.85 5.15
CA ASN A 179 25.81 -16.23 4.59
C ASN A 179 25.74 -16.07 3.05
N THR A 180 24.66 -16.54 2.42
CA THR A 180 24.45 -16.47 0.97
C THR A 180 23.36 -15.46 0.68
N TRP A 181 23.68 -14.45 -0.15
CA TRP A 181 22.76 -13.38 -0.50
C TRP A 181 22.32 -13.50 -1.96
N ILE A 182 21.01 -13.51 -2.19
CA ILE A 182 20.40 -13.46 -3.52
C ILE A 182 19.55 -12.20 -3.59
N GLY A 183 19.79 -11.32 -4.57
CA GLY A 183 19.17 -10.01 -4.57
C GLY A 183 19.26 -9.23 -5.88
N PHE A 184 18.76 -8.01 -5.80
CA PHE A 184 18.60 -7.05 -6.88
C PHE A 184 19.04 -5.66 -6.40
N SER A 185 19.66 -4.88 -7.26
CA SER A 185 20.27 -3.59 -6.90
C SER A 185 20.07 -2.54 -7.97
N VAL A 186 20.40 -1.28 -7.63
CA VAL A 186 20.42 -0.15 -8.58
C VAL A 186 21.24 -0.45 -9.85
N ALA A 187 22.31 -1.26 -9.75
CA ALA A 187 23.13 -1.64 -10.89
C ALA A 187 22.41 -2.61 -11.86
N ASP A 188 21.41 -3.34 -11.39
CA ASP A 188 20.68 -4.30 -12.22
C ASP A 188 19.66 -3.60 -13.14
N LEU A 189 19.33 -2.32 -12.89
CA LEU A 189 18.46 -1.50 -13.75
C LEU A 189 19.00 -1.33 -15.18
N TYR A 190 20.32 -1.49 -15.39
CA TYR A 190 20.90 -1.52 -16.74
C TYR A 190 20.35 -2.69 -17.58
N SER A 191 19.98 -3.80 -16.94
CA SER A 191 19.42 -4.99 -17.57
C SER A 191 17.89 -4.96 -17.66
N ILE A 192 17.24 -3.99 -17.03
CA ILE A 192 15.79 -3.77 -17.10
C ILE A 192 15.43 -3.06 -18.41
N LYS A 193 14.44 -3.64 -19.10
CA LYS A 193 14.00 -3.38 -20.49
C LYS A 193 12.49 -3.58 -20.64
N ASN A 194 11.72 -3.38 -19.56
CA ASN A 194 10.27 -3.56 -19.54
C ASN A 194 9.48 -2.49 -20.32
N GLY A 195 10.15 -1.44 -20.81
CA GLY A 195 9.52 -0.37 -21.58
C GLY A 195 8.41 0.29 -20.75
N ASP A 196 7.24 0.42 -21.35
CA ASP A 196 6.06 1.05 -20.73
C ASP A 196 5.24 0.09 -19.85
N LYS A 197 5.69 -1.16 -19.67
CA LYS A 197 5.08 -2.13 -18.76
C LYS A 197 5.62 -1.94 -17.34
N LEU A 198 5.19 -0.86 -16.71
CA LEU A 198 5.77 -0.33 -15.48
C LEU A 198 5.04 -0.87 -14.24
N PRO A 199 5.61 -1.81 -13.47
CA PRO A 199 4.99 -2.28 -12.24
C PRO A 199 4.93 -1.21 -11.16
N ILE A 200 3.97 -1.37 -10.26
CA ILE A 200 4.06 -0.86 -8.90
C ILE A 200 4.98 -1.82 -8.13
N VAL A 201 5.94 -1.30 -7.38
CA VAL A 201 6.91 -2.11 -6.64
C VAL A 201 6.71 -1.94 -5.13
N ILE A 202 6.78 -3.02 -4.38
CA ILE A 202 6.86 -2.99 -2.91
C ILE A 202 8.21 -3.54 -2.49
N LEU A 203 8.98 -2.75 -1.76
CA LEU A 203 10.25 -3.14 -1.16
C LEU A 203 10.04 -3.24 0.36
N ASN A 204 9.49 -4.36 0.84
CA ASN A 204 9.47 -4.65 2.26
C ASN A 204 10.89 -5.05 2.71
N ALA A 205 11.69 -4.03 3.01
CA ALA A 205 13.09 -4.12 3.37
C ALA A 205 13.64 -2.77 3.87
N CYS A 206 14.65 -2.82 4.74
CA CYS A 206 15.27 -1.64 5.35
C CYS A 206 15.85 -0.65 4.33
N GLU A 207 15.61 0.64 4.58
CA GLU A 207 16.27 1.82 4.00
C GLU A 207 16.23 1.93 2.47
N THR A 208 15.47 1.08 1.78
CA THR A 208 15.41 1.06 0.30
C THR A 208 14.81 2.34 -0.28
N GLY A 209 14.18 3.17 0.57
CA GLY A 209 13.64 4.49 0.30
C GLY A 209 14.32 5.64 1.06
N GLN A 210 15.47 5.48 1.73
CA GLN A 210 16.14 6.55 2.53
C GLN A 210 16.72 7.69 1.65
N PHE A 211 15.83 8.51 1.09
CA PHE A 211 16.12 9.48 0.01
C PHE A 211 16.83 10.74 0.50
N ASP A 212 16.77 11.05 1.80
CA ASP A 212 17.53 12.16 2.40
C ASP A 212 19.05 11.91 2.40
N LYS A 213 19.47 10.65 2.19
CA LYS A 213 20.88 10.26 2.11
C LYS A 213 21.36 10.00 0.67
N GLY A 214 20.59 10.35 -0.36
CA GLY A 214 21.00 10.27 -1.77
C GLY A 214 20.29 9.19 -2.56
N THR A 215 21.00 8.49 -3.45
CA THR A 215 20.41 7.48 -4.34
C THR A 215 19.82 6.32 -3.55
N THR A 216 18.58 5.96 -3.90
CA THR A 216 17.87 4.81 -3.33
C THR A 216 17.40 3.86 -4.42
N LEU A 217 17.19 2.59 -4.08
CA LEU A 217 16.62 1.59 -4.98
C LEU A 217 15.20 2.00 -5.39
N ALA A 218 14.39 2.45 -4.43
CA ALA A 218 13.01 2.85 -4.66
C ALA A 218 12.90 3.97 -5.70
N TRP A 219 13.65 5.07 -5.51
CA TRP A 219 13.62 6.19 -6.44
C TRP A 219 14.31 5.85 -7.77
N SER A 220 15.40 5.08 -7.77
CA SER A 220 16.06 4.67 -9.03
C SER A 220 15.13 3.86 -9.94
N LEU A 221 14.25 3.02 -9.37
CA LEU A 221 13.24 2.30 -10.15
C LEU A 221 12.22 3.26 -10.78
N VAL A 222 11.75 4.25 -10.02
CA VAL A 222 10.76 5.24 -10.48
C VAL A 222 11.36 6.22 -11.47
N SER A 223 12.62 6.62 -11.31
CA SER A 223 13.23 7.66 -12.14
C SER A 223 13.94 7.14 -13.39
N ALA A 224 14.09 5.82 -13.53
CA ALA A 224 14.67 5.22 -14.72
C ALA A 224 13.82 5.52 -15.97
N SER A 225 14.44 6.20 -16.95
CA SER A 225 13.76 6.58 -18.21
C SER A 225 13.36 5.36 -19.03
N SER A 226 12.08 5.32 -19.44
CA SER A 226 11.49 4.29 -20.32
C SER A 226 11.64 2.85 -19.82
N LYS A 227 11.72 2.67 -18.50
CA LYS A 227 11.84 1.38 -17.81
C LYS A 227 11.54 1.53 -16.32
N GLY A 228 11.73 0.45 -15.56
CA GLY A 228 11.69 0.47 -14.10
C GLY A 228 10.26 0.35 -13.60
N SER A 229 9.87 1.12 -12.59
CA SER A 229 8.53 1.10 -11.99
C SER A 229 7.75 2.38 -12.31
N ILE A 230 6.43 2.34 -12.14
CA ILE A 230 5.58 3.53 -12.15
C ILE A 230 5.51 4.17 -10.76
N ALA A 231 5.58 3.32 -9.72
CA ALA A 231 5.63 3.72 -8.33
C ALA A 231 6.39 2.66 -7.52
N THR A 232 6.97 3.08 -6.40
CA THR A 232 7.61 2.16 -5.44
C THR A 232 7.21 2.54 -4.01
N PHE A 233 6.81 1.54 -3.21
CA PHE A 233 6.66 1.65 -1.77
C PHE A 233 7.91 1.11 -1.08
N ALA A 234 8.46 1.88 -0.16
CA ALA A 234 9.69 1.52 0.53
C ALA A 234 9.79 2.22 1.90
N ALA A 235 10.51 1.59 2.83
CA ALA A 235 10.87 2.19 4.10
C ALA A 235 12.04 3.19 3.92
N THR A 236 11.93 4.34 4.60
CA THR A 236 12.99 5.35 4.67
C THR A 236 14.03 5.06 5.75
N ALA A 237 13.84 4.03 6.57
CA ALA A 237 14.65 3.70 7.74
C ALA A 237 14.83 2.17 7.91
N LEU A 238 15.42 1.75 9.03
CA LEU A 238 15.38 0.34 9.46
C LEU A 238 13.94 -0.12 9.68
N SER A 239 13.54 -1.09 8.85
CA SER A 239 12.20 -1.67 8.88
C SER A 239 12.21 -2.96 9.67
N TRP A 240 11.27 -3.07 10.62
CA TRP A 240 11.21 -4.20 11.55
C TRP A 240 10.13 -5.22 11.15
N GLU A 241 10.38 -6.48 11.51
CA GLU A 241 9.50 -7.60 11.23
C GLU A 241 9.50 -8.57 12.43
N TYR A 242 8.37 -9.22 12.69
CA TYR A 242 8.36 -10.35 13.62
C TYR A 242 9.07 -11.56 13.01
N ILE A 243 9.89 -12.24 13.81
CA ILE A 243 10.56 -13.47 13.40
C ILE A 243 9.61 -14.67 13.59
N GLY A 244 9.70 -15.64 12.68
CA GLY A 244 8.92 -16.87 12.76
C GLY A 244 7.47 -16.73 12.29
N SER A 245 6.58 -17.53 12.86
CA SER A 245 5.21 -17.73 12.35
C SER A 245 4.28 -16.52 12.47
N TYR A 246 4.71 -15.42 13.09
CA TYR A 246 3.97 -14.17 13.21
C TYR A 246 4.45 -13.05 12.29
N CYS A 247 5.46 -13.29 11.42
CA CYS A 247 6.02 -12.31 10.49
C CYS A 247 4.98 -11.55 9.64
N ASP A 248 3.84 -12.16 9.36
CA ASP A 248 2.76 -11.58 8.54
C ASP A 248 1.59 -11.02 9.38
N LYS A 249 1.80 -10.77 10.68
CA LYS A 249 0.76 -10.37 11.65
C LYS A 249 1.05 -9.07 12.42
N GLY A 250 2.24 -8.51 12.30
CA GLY A 250 2.55 -7.17 12.78
C GLY A 250 3.70 -6.56 11.98
N LEU A 251 4.07 -5.33 12.35
CA LEU A 251 5.17 -4.58 11.76
C LEU A 251 5.13 -4.55 10.21
N SER A 252 6.28 -4.43 9.54
CA SER A 252 6.34 -4.24 8.08
C SER A 252 5.79 -5.42 7.28
N GLY A 253 5.92 -6.65 7.78
CA GLY A 253 5.33 -7.83 7.15
C GLY A 253 3.80 -7.77 7.11
N TYR A 254 3.15 -7.20 8.13
CA TYR A 254 1.70 -6.99 8.09
C TYR A 254 1.30 -5.77 7.26
N MET A 255 2.06 -4.67 7.27
CA MET A 255 1.83 -3.53 6.38
C MET A 255 1.80 -3.95 4.91
N ASP A 256 2.74 -4.79 4.51
CA ASP A 256 2.81 -5.40 3.18
C ASP A 256 1.55 -6.23 2.83
N VAL A 257 1.14 -7.10 3.75
CA VAL A 257 -0.08 -7.89 3.61
C VAL A 257 -1.31 -7.00 3.46
N LEU A 258 -1.41 -5.93 4.26
CA LEU A 258 -2.51 -4.98 4.21
C LEU A 258 -2.55 -4.20 2.91
N PHE A 259 -1.39 -3.77 2.40
CA PHE A 259 -1.30 -3.16 1.08
C PHE A 259 -1.87 -4.11 0.01
N CYS A 260 -1.41 -5.36 0.00
CA CYS A 260 -1.89 -6.37 -0.96
C CYS A 260 -3.36 -6.74 -0.79
N LYS A 261 -3.93 -6.55 0.41
CA LYS A 261 -5.36 -6.69 0.68
C LYS A 261 -6.19 -5.60 0.02
N HIS A 262 -5.73 -4.35 0.06
CA HIS A 262 -6.40 -3.20 -0.55
C HIS A 262 -6.04 -3.00 -2.03
N PHE A 263 -5.10 -3.78 -2.55
CA PHE A 263 -4.62 -3.67 -3.93
C PHE A 263 -5.62 -4.26 -4.93
N LYS A 264 -6.29 -3.40 -5.70
CA LYS A 264 -7.21 -3.79 -6.78
C LYS A 264 -7.09 -2.85 -7.97
N LYS A 265 -7.29 -3.39 -9.18
CA LYS A 265 -7.36 -2.57 -10.40
C LYS A 265 -8.51 -1.56 -10.30
N GLY A 266 -8.30 -0.35 -10.81
CA GLY A 266 -9.27 0.74 -10.76
C GLY A 266 -9.27 1.56 -9.46
N ALA A 267 -8.58 1.12 -8.41
CA ALA A 267 -8.40 1.92 -7.20
C ALA A 267 -7.27 2.95 -7.38
N PHE A 268 -7.37 4.06 -6.63
CA PHE A 268 -6.29 5.03 -6.50
C PHE A 268 -5.15 4.46 -5.68
N LEU A 269 -3.91 4.69 -6.13
CA LEU A 269 -2.73 4.15 -5.49
C LEU A 269 -2.52 4.71 -4.07
N GLY A 270 -2.74 6.01 -3.90
CA GLY A 270 -2.73 6.66 -2.59
C GLY A 270 -3.80 6.08 -1.65
N ASP A 271 -5.00 5.86 -2.17
CA ASP A 271 -6.10 5.24 -1.41
C ASP A 271 -5.75 3.82 -0.94
N THR A 272 -5.21 2.97 -1.83
CA THR A 272 -4.76 1.62 -1.46
C THR A 272 -3.72 1.65 -0.33
N PHE A 273 -2.73 2.54 -0.42
CA PHE A 273 -1.67 2.63 0.59
C PHE A 273 -2.18 3.14 1.93
N TYR A 274 -3.02 4.17 1.90
CA TYR A 274 -3.50 4.82 3.11
C TYR A 274 -4.59 3.98 3.79
N SER A 275 -5.41 3.27 3.02
CA SER A 275 -6.32 2.24 3.55
C SER A 275 -5.55 1.12 4.29
N ALA A 276 -4.35 0.75 3.82
CA ALA A 276 -3.49 -0.19 4.52
C ALA A 276 -2.96 0.38 5.84
N LYS A 277 -2.49 1.64 5.86
CA LYS A 277 -2.08 2.33 7.11
C LYS A 277 -3.23 2.45 8.11
N GLU A 278 -4.40 2.92 7.66
CA GLU A 278 -5.59 3.02 8.52
C GLU A 278 -6.00 1.68 9.11
N GLU A 279 -5.99 0.62 8.29
CA GLU A 279 -6.30 -0.73 8.77
C GLU A 279 -5.25 -1.19 9.79
N TYR A 280 -3.97 -0.91 9.55
CA TYR A 280 -2.89 -1.23 10.48
C TYR A 280 -3.12 -0.56 11.84
N ILE A 281 -3.37 0.75 11.87
CA ILE A 281 -3.64 1.51 13.10
C ILE A 281 -4.86 0.95 13.83
N LYS A 282 -5.90 0.55 13.10
CA LYS A 282 -7.15 0.00 13.68
C LYS A 282 -6.98 -1.39 14.27
N THR A 283 -6.14 -2.25 13.69
CA THR A 283 -6.01 -3.65 14.13
C THR A 283 -4.80 -3.92 15.01
N THR A 284 -3.80 -3.05 14.92
CA THR A 284 -2.61 -3.07 15.76
C THR A 284 -2.68 -1.82 16.63
N PRO A 285 -3.18 -1.92 17.88
CA PRO A 285 -3.08 -0.77 18.78
C PRO A 285 -1.59 -0.44 18.90
N GLN A 286 -1.17 0.80 18.62
CA GLN A 286 0.24 1.20 18.59
C GLN A 286 0.86 0.94 19.98
N LYS A 287 1.56 -0.18 20.15
CA LYS A 287 1.97 -0.67 21.49
C LYS A 287 3.31 -0.12 21.91
N ASP A 288 4.18 0.11 20.93
CA ASP A 288 5.57 0.46 21.10
C ASP A 288 6.11 1.22 19.88
N GLU A 289 7.36 1.65 19.98
CA GLU A 289 8.09 2.46 19.01
C GLU A 289 8.16 1.83 17.61
N HIS A 290 8.10 0.50 17.49
CA HIS A 290 8.18 -0.19 16.19
C HIS A 290 6.86 -0.05 15.42
N ASP A 291 5.71 -0.03 16.11
CA ASP A 291 4.40 0.19 15.48
C ASP A 291 4.31 1.62 14.92
N TYR A 292 4.76 2.63 15.69
CA TYR A 292 4.86 4.02 15.21
C TYR A 292 5.76 4.09 13.98
N LYS A 293 6.96 3.51 14.08
CA LYS A 293 7.95 3.53 13.02
C LYS A 293 7.42 2.94 11.70
N VAL A 294 6.72 1.81 11.73
CA VAL A 294 6.16 1.18 10.51
C VAL A 294 5.13 2.07 9.81
N ILE A 295 4.30 2.78 10.58
CA ILE A 295 3.31 3.71 10.01
C ILE A 295 4.01 4.94 9.43
N GLU A 296 5.08 5.41 10.05
CA GLU A 296 5.75 6.67 9.68
C GLU A 296 6.80 6.52 8.58
N GLU A 297 7.54 5.40 8.50
CA GLU A 297 8.71 5.24 7.63
C GLU A 297 8.38 4.77 6.21
N TRP A 298 7.21 4.14 6.02
CA TRP A 298 6.80 3.66 4.70
C TRP A 298 6.31 4.84 3.86
N GLU A 299 6.91 5.02 2.68
CA GLU A 299 6.59 6.09 1.74
C GLU A 299 6.20 5.58 0.36
N LEU A 300 5.40 6.39 -0.34
CA LEU A 300 5.10 6.24 -1.75
C LEU A 300 6.04 7.12 -2.59
N PHE A 301 6.95 6.50 -3.34
CA PHE A 301 7.67 7.15 -4.44
C PHE A 301 6.85 7.01 -5.71
N GLY A 302 6.12 8.05 -6.10
CA GLY A 302 5.21 8.02 -7.24
C GLY A 302 4.05 9.00 -7.10
N ASP A 303 3.12 8.92 -8.03
CA ASP A 303 1.90 9.72 -8.02
C ASP A 303 0.80 9.04 -7.17
N PRO A 304 0.33 9.66 -6.07
CA PRO A 304 -0.74 9.09 -5.25
C PRO A 304 -2.10 9.05 -5.97
N THR A 305 -2.27 9.84 -7.04
CA THR A 305 -3.48 9.88 -7.87
C THR A 305 -3.47 8.87 -9.01
N LEU A 306 -2.40 8.09 -9.16
CA LEU A 306 -2.32 7.00 -10.13
C LEU A 306 -3.46 6.00 -9.90
N ILE A 307 -4.12 5.56 -10.97
CA ILE A 307 -5.09 4.46 -10.91
C ILE A 307 -4.37 3.15 -11.22
N ILE A 308 -4.52 2.17 -10.33
CA ILE A 308 -3.91 0.84 -10.49
C ILE A 308 -4.46 0.17 -11.75
N GLY A 309 -3.58 -0.09 -12.72
CA GLY A 309 -3.95 -0.67 -14.01
C GLY A 309 -4.36 0.34 -15.08
N GLY A 310 -4.24 1.65 -14.82
CA GLY A 310 -4.52 2.72 -15.80
C GLY A 310 -6.00 3.14 -15.86
N TYR A 311 -6.26 4.27 -16.52
CA TYR A 311 -7.61 4.83 -16.64
C TYR A 311 -8.39 4.14 -17.75
N GLY A 312 -9.55 3.58 -17.41
CA GLY A 312 -10.45 2.98 -18.39
C GLY A 312 -10.97 3.99 -19.39
N GLY A 313 -10.29 4.16 -20.54
CA GLY A 313 -10.66 5.08 -21.62
C GLY A 313 -10.13 6.52 -21.48
N GLY A 314 -9.06 6.73 -20.69
CA GLY A 314 -8.37 8.01 -20.51
C GLY A 314 -8.72 8.76 -19.22
N GLN A 315 -7.89 9.74 -18.83
CA GLN A 315 -8.00 10.47 -17.55
C GLN A 315 -9.37 11.09 -17.25
N ASN A 316 -10.21 11.35 -18.26
CA ASN A 316 -11.52 12.00 -18.09
C ASN A 316 -12.66 11.06 -17.71
N ASN A 317 -12.43 9.75 -17.67
CA ASN A 317 -13.49 8.79 -17.32
C ASN A 317 -13.68 8.69 -15.80
N PRO A 318 -14.93 8.48 -15.35
CA PRO A 318 -15.24 8.36 -13.94
C PRO A 318 -14.61 7.09 -13.38
N THR A 319 -14.15 7.17 -12.14
CA THR A 319 -13.79 6.01 -11.33
C THR A 319 -14.50 6.05 -9.99
N VAL A 320 -14.79 4.87 -9.45
CA VAL A 320 -15.49 4.71 -8.18
C VAL A 320 -14.95 3.50 -7.45
N SER A 321 -14.78 3.59 -6.13
CA SER A 321 -14.36 2.48 -5.31
C SER A 321 -14.88 2.56 -3.87
N ILE A 322 -15.36 1.43 -3.34
CA ILE A 322 -15.80 1.33 -1.95
C ILE A 322 -14.56 1.27 -1.04
N LYS A 323 -14.43 2.25 -0.15
CA LYS A 323 -13.36 2.39 0.86
C LYS A 323 -13.71 1.75 2.19
N PHE A 324 -14.97 1.92 2.59
CA PHE A 324 -15.49 1.40 3.85
C PHE A 324 -16.90 0.88 3.61
N PRO A 325 -17.31 -0.25 4.21
CA PRO A 325 -16.53 -1.11 5.11
C PRO A 325 -15.45 -1.91 4.37
N TYR A 326 -14.29 -2.10 5.02
CA TYR A 326 -13.22 -2.98 4.53
C TYR A 326 -13.70 -4.42 4.38
N GLU A 327 -13.23 -5.05 3.31
CA GLU A 327 -13.50 -6.45 3.05
C GLU A 327 -12.92 -7.37 4.12
N GLY A 328 -13.71 -8.39 4.47
CA GLY A 328 -13.27 -9.46 5.33
C GLY A 328 -13.23 -9.11 6.82
N TYR A 329 -13.91 -8.06 7.27
CA TYR A 329 -14.03 -7.68 8.68
C TYR A 329 -15.38 -8.02 9.30
N ILE A 330 -15.38 -8.14 10.63
CA ILE A 330 -16.60 -8.15 11.44
C ILE A 330 -16.84 -6.74 11.97
N TYR A 331 -18.03 -6.20 11.70
CA TYR A 331 -18.50 -4.90 12.16
C TYR A 331 -19.64 -5.06 13.14
N ILE A 332 -19.62 -4.30 14.23
CA ILE A 332 -20.72 -4.22 15.19
C ILE A 332 -21.04 -2.75 15.43
N ALA A 333 -22.30 -2.37 15.22
CA ALA A 333 -22.78 -0.99 15.39
C ALA A 333 -21.92 0.03 14.63
N GLY A 334 -21.59 -0.29 13.37
CA GLY A 334 -20.79 0.58 12.49
C GLY A 334 -19.28 0.55 12.73
N LYS A 335 -18.78 -0.15 13.76
CA LYS A 335 -17.35 -0.19 14.10
C LYS A 335 -16.71 -1.50 13.65
N ALA A 336 -15.54 -1.41 13.01
CA ALA A 336 -14.70 -2.57 12.73
C ALA A 336 -14.22 -3.17 14.06
N ILE A 337 -14.48 -4.46 14.29
CA ILE A 337 -14.11 -5.14 15.53
C ILE A 337 -12.87 -6.01 15.34
N MET A 338 -12.84 -6.82 14.27
CA MET A 338 -11.72 -7.70 13.97
C MET A 338 -11.79 -8.23 12.53
N PRO A 339 -10.66 -8.69 11.97
CA PRO A 339 -10.67 -9.50 10.75
C PRO A 339 -11.48 -10.78 10.95
N SER A 340 -12.23 -11.18 9.92
CA SER A 340 -13.01 -12.42 9.92
C SER A 340 -12.14 -13.62 9.51
N ARG A 341 -12.41 -14.79 10.10
CA ARG A 341 -11.63 -16.03 9.85
C ARG A 341 -11.62 -16.54 8.41
N HIS A 342 -12.61 -16.16 7.60
CA HIS A 342 -12.72 -16.58 6.20
C HIS A 342 -12.65 -15.39 5.23
N ALA A 343 -12.23 -14.22 5.73
CA ALA A 343 -12.24 -12.96 5.00
C ALA A 343 -13.60 -12.71 4.31
N ARG A 344 -14.69 -12.96 5.05
CA ARG A 344 -16.06 -12.55 4.74
C ARG A 344 -16.39 -11.29 5.52
N THR A 345 -16.88 -10.27 4.85
CA THR A 345 -17.39 -9.07 5.52
C THR A 345 -18.68 -9.42 6.26
N ILE A 346 -18.74 -9.19 7.57
CA ILE A 346 -19.89 -9.47 8.43
C ILE A 346 -20.28 -8.17 9.13
N VAL A 347 -21.53 -7.76 9.03
CA VAL A 347 -22.05 -6.51 9.59
C VAL A 347 -23.21 -6.82 10.54
N ILE A 348 -23.11 -6.37 11.78
CA ILE A 348 -24.17 -6.45 12.79
C ILE A 348 -24.66 -5.03 13.10
N GLY A 349 -25.87 -4.71 12.67
CA GLY A 349 -26.46 -3.37 12.73
C GLY A 349 -26.19 -2.53 11.47
N LYS A 350 -26.29 -1.20 11.63
CA LYS A 350 -26.04 -0.22 10.55
C LYS A 350 -24.55 -0.12 10.21
N ILE A 351 -24.24 0.25 8.98
CA ILE A 351 -22.85 0.48 8.53
C ILE A 351 -22.79 1.65 7.54
N ASN A 352 -21.78 2.49 7.67
CA ASN A 352 -21.50 3.51 6.65
C ASN A 352 -20.80 2.87 5.45
N VAL A 353 -21.14 3.33 4.26
CA VAL A 353 -20.48 3.00 3.01
C VAL A 353 -19.81 4.27 2.53
N ASN A 354 -18.48 4.30 2.53
CA ASN A 354 -17.70 5.45 2.08
C ASN A 354 -17.06 5.13 0.73
N VAL A 355 -17.07 6.08 -0.19
CA VAL A 355 -16.63 5.87 -1.57
C VAL A 355 -15.53 6.85 -1.96
N SER A 356 -14.47 6.32 -2.58
CA SER A 356 -13.49 7.08 -3.35
C SER A 356 -14.01 7.23 -4.76
N ALA A 357 -14.02 8.43 -5.31
CA ALA A 357 -14.43 8.62 -6.69
C ALA A 357 -13.71 9.81 -7.34
N TYR A 358 -13.58 9.76 -8.66
CA TYR A 358 -12.92 10.79 -9.46
C TYR A 358 -13.64 10.97 -10.78
N ASN A 359 -13.70 12.22 -11.26
CA ASN A 359 -14.46 12.59 -12.46
C ASN A 359 -15.90 12.09 -12.46
N VAL A 360 -16.51 12.05 -11.27
CA VAL A 360 -17.93 11.75 -11.07
C VAL A 360 -18.69 13.01 -10.71
N ASN A 361 -19.91 13.11 -11.22
CA ASN A 361 -20.88 14.15 -10.88
C ASN A 361 -21.80 13.69 -9.73
N LYS A 362 -21.97 12.38 -9.57
CA LYS A 362 -22.76 11.75 -8.50
C LYS A 362 -22.37 10.29 -8.31
N VAL A 363 -22.64 9.76 -7.13
CA VAL A 363 -22.53 8.33 -6.81
C VAL A 363 -23.91 7.79 -6.40
N GLU A 364 -24.32 6.70 -7.02
CA GLU A 364 -25.53 5.97 -6.66
C GLU A 364 -25.18 4.74 -5.83
N PHE A 365 -25.91 4.53 -4.74
CA PHE A 365 -25.72 3.42 -3.82
C PHE A 365 -26.88 2.44 -3.92
N TYR A 366 -26.55 1.18 -4.13
CA TYR A 366 -27.49 0.09 -4.33
C TYR A 366 -27.31 -0.98 -3.25
N PHE A 367 -28.42 -1.56 -2.81
CA PHE A 367 -28.47 -2.75 -1.95
C PHE A 367 -29.29 -3.83 -2.67
N ASP A 368 -28.68 -4.96 -2.98
CA ASP A 368 -29.26 -6.03 -3.79
C ASP A 368 -29.90 -5.56 -5.11
N ASN A 369 -29.20 -4.66 -5.82
CA ASN A 369 -29.64 -4.00 -7.06
C ASN A 369 -30.84 -3.03 -6.91
N GLU A 370 -31.33 -2.78 -5.70
CA GLU A 370 -32.27 -1.69 -5.45
C GLU A 370 -31.51 -0.40 -5.14
N LEU A 371 -31.80 0.69 -5.87
CA LEU A 371 -31.24 2.01 -5.59
C LEU A 371 -31.74 2.50 -4.22
N LYS A 372 -30.82 2.80 -3.30
CA LYS A 372 -31.12 3.26 -1.94
C LYS A 372 -30.81 4.74 -1.74
N PHE A 373 -29.72 5.23 -2.33
CA PHE A 373 -29.29 6.61 -2.14
C PHE A 373 -28.55 7.15 -3.36
N VAL A 374 -28.62 8.46 -3.57
CA VAL A 374 -27.86 9.18 -4.60
C VAL A 374 -27.18 10.34 -3.88
N ASP A 375 -25.86 10.40 -4.00
CA ASP A 375 -25.03 11.43 -3.41
C ASP A 375 -24.37 12.24 -4.51
N ASP A 376 -24.63 13.54 -4.56
CA ASP A 376 -24.10 14.48 -5.56
C ASP A 376 -23.00 15.40 -4.99
N GLU A 377 -22.69 15.30 -3.70
CA GLU A 377 -21.64 16.11 -3.06
C GLU A 377 -20.57 15.22 -2.39
N PRO A 378 -19.27 15.36 -2.76
CA PRO A 378 -18.21 14.66 -2.03
C PRO A 378 -18.02 15.25 -0.62
N PRO A 379 -17.61 14.46 0.38
CA PRO A 379 -17.25 13.05 0.31
C PRO A 379 -18.48 12.12 0.19
N TYR A 380 -18.46 11.25 -0.83
CA TYR A 380 -19.60 10.38 -1.14
C TYR A 380 -19.79 9.30 -0.08
N SER A 381 -20.96 9.26 0.55
CA SER A 381 -21.25 8.27 1.59
C SER A 381 -22.73 7.93 1.73
N TRP A 382 -22.99 6.71 2.22
CA TRP A 382 -24.34 6.25 2.53
C TRP A 382 -24.36 5.38 3.77
N THR A 383 -25.23 5.65 4.73
CA THR A 383 -25.48 4.73 5.85
C THR A 383 -26.45 3.63 5.42
N CYS A 384 -25.94 2.42 5.24
CA CYS A 384 -26.76 1.23 5.06
C CYS A 384 -27.42 0.86 6.40
N ASP A 385 -28.73 1.07 6.49
CA ASP A 385 -29.56 0.70 7.63
C ASP A 385 -30.75 -0.20 7.27
N GLU A 386 -30.65 -0.87 6.12
CA GLU A 386 -31.63 -1.83 5.62
C GLU A 386 -31.84 -2.99 6.60
N LYS A 387 -33.11 -3.36 6.80
CA LYS A 387 -33.47 -4.55 7.57
C LYS A 387 -33.21 -5.79 6.73
N ALA A 388 -32.14 -6.49 7.03
CA ALA A 388 -31.60 -7.53 6.16
C ALA A 388 -30.87 -8.61 6.97
N PHE A 389 -30.83 -9.83 6.42
CA PHE A 389 -30.27 -11.01 7.04
C PHE A 389 -29.56 -11.89 6.01
N PHE A 390 -28.37 -12.38 6.37
CA PHE A 390 -27.52 -13.24 5.54
C PHE A 390 -26.80 -12.47 4.43
N ALA A 391 -26.63 -13.08 3.25
CA ALA A 391 -25.76 -12.57 2.20
C ALA A 391 -26.47 -11.53 1.35
N HIS A 392 -25.83 -10.38 1.21
CA HIS A 392 -26.29 -9.24 0.43
C HIS A 392 -25.13 -8.62 -0.34
N GLN A 393 -25.45 -7.80 -1.31
CA GLN A 393 -24.50 -7.04 -2.10
C GLN A 393 -24.78 -5.55 -2.00
N ILE A 394 -23.73 -4.79 -1.67
CA ILE A 394 -23.70 -3.35 -1.87
C ILE A 394 -23.02 -3.09 -3.21
N LYS A 395 -23.61 -2.25 -4.05
CA LYS A 395 -23.01 -1.78 -5.31
C LYS A 395 -23.04 -0.27 -5.32
N VAL A 396 -21.95 0.34 -5.80
CA VAL A 396 -21.87 1.78 -6.03
C VAL A 396 -21.62 2.05 -7.50
N ILE A 397 -22.28 3.06 -8.05
CA ILE A 397 -22.08 3.49 -9.45
C ILE A 397 -21.77 4.98 -9.46
N GLY A 398 -20.58 5.35 -9.92
CA GLY A 398 -20.15 6.72 -10.12
C GLY A 398 -20.43 7.15 -11.56
N TYR A 399 -21.18 8.25 -11.74
CA TYR A 399 -21.55 8.76 -13.06
C TYR A 399 -20.71 9.98 -13.43
N GLY A 400 -19.96 9.88 -14.52
CA GLY A 400 -19.29 11.02 -15.15
C GLY A 400 -20.21 11.74 -16.14
N ASN A 401 -19.61 12.51 -17.06
CA ASN A 401 -20.37 13.24 -18.07
C ASN A 401 -20.94 12.32 -19.18
N GLU A 402 -20.16 11.33 -19.62
CA GLU A 402 -20.52 10.48 -20.78
C GLU A 402 -20.43 8.97 -20.48
N SER A 403 -19.98 8.59 -19.28
CA SER A 403 -19.70 7.21 -18.87
C SER A 403 -19.96 7.02 -17.38
N SER A 404 -19.83 5.78 -16.90
CA SER A 404 -19.96 5.43 -15.49
C SER A 404 -18.97 4.33 -15.11
N ALA A 405 -18.58 4.29 -13.84
CA ALA A 405 -17.83 3.18 -13.24
C ALA A 405 -18.63 2.58 -12.09
N GLU A 406 -18.37 1.31 -11.75
CA GLU A 406 -19.03 0.62 -10.64
C GLU A 406 -18.03 -0.16 -9.78
N ASP A 407 -18.35 -0.30 -8.49
CA ASP A 407 -17.66 -1.18 -7.55
C ASP A 407 -18.69 -1.92 -6.69
N THR A 408 -18.35 -3.12 -6.21
CA THR A 408 -19.27 -3.97 -5.46
C THR A 408 -18.62 -4.58 -4.23
N LEU A 409 -19.41 -4.73 -3.18
CA LEU A 409 -19.02 -5.36 -1.92
C LEU A 409 -20.05 -6.42 -1.54
N ASN A 410 -19.59 -7.66 -1.38
CA ASN A 410 -20.40 -8.76 -0.86
C ASN A 410 -20.22 -8.89 0.66
N LEU A 411 -21.32 -8.98 1.41
CA LEU A 411 -21.29 -9.02 2.87
C LEU A 411 -22.40 -9.87 3.47
N LEU A 412 -22.22 -10.29 4.72
CA LEU A 412 -23.26 -10.87 5.57
C LEU A 412 -23.81 -9.79 6.50
N ILE A 413 -25.08 -9.43 6.43
CA ILE A 413 -25.69 -8.43 7.33
C ILE A 413 -26.66 -9.09 8.32
N PHE A 414 -26.72 -8.53 9.52
CA PHE A 414 -27.69 -8.86 10.57
C PHE A 414 -28.20 -7.56 11.18
N ASN A 415 -29.28 -7.01 10.62
CA ASN A 415 -29.86 -5.73 11.05
C ASN A 415 -31.39 -5.85 11.12
N ILE A 416 -31.98 -5.44 12.26
CA ILE A 416 -33.38 -5.73 12.65
C ILE A 416 -34.26 -4.50 12.61
#